data_AF-A0A149Q281-F1
#
_entry.id   AF-A0A149Q281-F1
#
_cell.length_a   1.000
_cell.length_b   1.000
_cell.length_c   1.000
_cell.angle_alpha   90.00
_cell.angle_beta   90.00
_cell.angle_gamma   90.00
#
_symmetry.space_group_name_H-M   'P 1'
#
loop_
_entity.id
_entity.type
_entity.pdbx_description
1 polymer ?
#
loop_
_entity_poly.entity_id
_entity_poly.type
_entity_poly.pdbx_seq_one_letter_code
_entity_poly.pdbx_strand_id
1 'polypeptide(L)'
;MLILIFTVLATLASTEDTKADGGELVHAGSNITLRYDGKQSGRYRNLSVMKQGNLVRRLEMSARSHSLFEHNAQPMTSPDGRYVLITELESGQLGFPDGRRSEHERQYCGFIDTLSGCLLARQTGQFCGGQFNDAGTWVSPVFPDLAAADRRPTAEDYASGRLSPSDAPDGSLDNLLRCDPPGPGNRDHYGKLIDAGIFDVTPSQRRALYGG
;
A
#
# COMPACT_ATOMS: atom_id res chain seq x y z
N MET A 1 -13.32 -39.90 61.25
CA MET A 1 -13.76 -40.31 59.90
C MET A 1 -14.03 -39.03 59.11
N LEU A 2 -13.04 -38.56 58.35
CA LEU A 2 -13.07 -37.27 57.66
C LEU A 2 -12.96 -37.53 56.16
N ILE A 3 -14.02 -37.20 55.41
CA ILE A 3 -14.18 -37.47 53.98
C ILE A 3 -13.54 -36.30 53.21
N LEU A 4 -12.48 -36.56 52.44
CA LEU A 4 -11.92 -35.61 51.48
C LEU A 4 -12.79 -35.59 50.22
N ILE A 5 -13.36 -34.43 49.90
CA ILE A 5 -14.07 -34.17 48.64
C ILE A 5 -13.03 -33.62 47.66
N PHE A 6 -12.69 -34.40 46.62
CA PHE A 6 -11.91 -33.93 45.48
C PHE A 6 -12.82 -33.12 44.55
N THR A 7 -12.67 -31.80 44.54
CA THR A 7 -13.28 -30.93 43.53
C THR A 7 -12.45 -31.00 42.24
N VAL A 8 -13.02 -31.62 41.22
CA VAL A 8 -12.48 -31.61 39.85
C VAL A 8 -12.70 -30.22 39.26
N LEU A 9 -11.64 -29.42 39.14
CA LEU A 9 -11.66 -28.21 38.33
C LEU A 9 -11.69 -28.62 36.86
N ALA A 10 -12.86 -28.55 36.23
CA ALA A 10 -12.97 -28.58 34.78
C ALA A 10 -12.37 -27.27 34.24
N THR A 11 -11.17 -27.33 33.69
CA THR A 11 -10.61 -26.24 32.88
C THR A 11 -11.48 -26.08 31.65
N LEU A 12 -12.28 -25.00 31.62
CA LEU A 12 -12.86 -24.48 30.38
C LEU A 12 -11.69 -24.05 29.50
N ALA A 13 -11.25 -24.95 28.62
CA ALA A 13 -10.48 -24.57 27.45
C ALA A 13 -11.40 -23.67 26.63
N SER A 14 -11.18 -22.35 26.74
CA SER A 14 -11.73 -21.39 25.80
C SER A 14 -11.05 -21.69 24.47
N THR A 15 -11.69 -22.53 23.67
CA THR A 15 -11.48 -22.54 22.23
C THR A 15 -12.02 -21.20 21.75
N GLU A 16 -11.18 -20.16 21.78
CA GLU A 16 -11.32 -19.06 20.85
C GLU A 16 -11.18 -19.67 19.46
N ASP A 17 -12.30 -20.15 18.95
CA ASP A 17 -12.52 -20.36 17.52
C ASP A 17 -12.21 -19.02 16.86
N THR A 18 -10.98 -18.90 16.39
CA THR A 18 -10.52 -17.77 15.59
C THR A 18 -11.34 -17.83 14.32
N LYS A 19 -12.46 -17.10 14.31
CA LYS A 19 -13.26 -16.83 13.13
C LYS A 19 -12.30 -16.45 12.01
N ALA A 20 -12.18 -17.31 11.00
CA ALA A 20 -11.40 -17.03 9.81
C ALA A 20 -11.82 -15.65 9.28
N ASP A 21 -10.86 -14.73 9.30
CA ASP A 21 -11.07 -13.31 9.00
C ASP A 21 -11.67 -13.15 7.59
N GLY A 22 -12.66 -12.27 7.47
CA GLY A 22 -13.49 -12.07 6.28
C GLY A 22 -12.77 -11.30 5.18
N GLY A 23 -11.54 -11.70 4.84
CA GLY A 23 -10.76 -11.12 3.76
C GLY A 23 -11.22 -11.62 2.39
N GLU A 24 -11.22 -10.73 1.40
CA GLU A 24 -11.54 -11.05 0.00
C GLU A 24 -10.25 -11.31 -0.79
N LEU A 25 -10.24 -12.39 -1.56
CA LEU A 25 -9.13 -12.82 -2.40
C LEU A 25 -9.53 -12.72 -3.87
N VAL A 26 -8.65 -12.17 -4.70
CA VAL A 26 -8.86 -12.09 -6.15
C VAL A 26 -7.57 -12.39 -6.90
N HIS A 27 -7.70 -13.12 -8.01
CA HIS A 27 -6.59 -13.39 -8.92
C HIS A 27 -6.42 -12.23 -9.90
N ALA A 28 -5.19 -11.75 -10.03
CA ALA A 28 -4.79 -10.69 -10.96
C ALA A 28 -3.86 -11.31 -12.00
N GLY A 29 -4.42 -11.86 -13.08
CA GLY A 29 -3.67 -12.69 -14.02
C GLY A 29 -3.36 -14.10 -13.47
N SER A 30 -2.31 -14.76 -13.98
CA SER A 30 -2.05 -16.19 -13.74
C SER A 30 -1.28 -16.50 -12.45
N ASN A 31 -0.55 -15.53 -11.90
CA ASN A 31 0.39 -15.78 -10.80
C ASN A 31 0.41 -14.69 -9.72
N ILE A 32 -0.46 -13.69 -9.81
CA ILE A 32 -0.61 -12.66 -8.77
C ILE A 32 -1.96 -12.83 -8.10
N THR A 33 -1.97 -12.67 -6.79
CA THR A 33 -3.19 -12.64 -5.98
C THR A 33 -3.19 -11.36 -5.17
N LEU A 34 -4.35 -10.72 -5.08
CA LEU A 34 -4.59 -9.62 -4.14
C LEU A 34 -5.47 -10.14 -3.00
N ARG A 35 -5.09 -9.82 -1.77
CA ARG A 35 -5.90 -10.09 -0.57
C ARG A 35 -6.28 -8.77 0.08
N TYR A 36 -7.57 -8.57 0.27
CA TYR A 36 -8.15 -7.41 0.90
C TYR A 36 -8.64 -7.80 2.29
N ASP A 37 -8.11 -7.17 3.35
CA ASP A 37 -8.45 -7.49 4.74
C ASP A 37 -8.93 -6.23 5.48
N GLY A 38 -9.59 -6.44 6.63
CA GLY A 38 -10.06 -5.34 7.48
C GLY A 38 -11.17 -4.53 6.82
N LYS A 39 -12.27 -5.20 6.49
CA LYS A 39 -13.43 -4.58 5.84
C LYS A 39 -14.02 -3.45 6.69
N GLN A 40 -14.15 -2.26 6.11
CA GLN A 40 -14.71 -1.07 6.73
C GLN A 40 -15.55 -0.33 5.70
N SER A 41 -16.84 -0.10 5.99
CA SER A 41 -17.77 0.63 5.11
C SER A 41 -17.78 0.12 3.65
N GLY A 42 -17.72 -1.19 3.46
CA GLY A 42 -17.72 -1.82 2.12
C GLY A 42 -16.37 -1.80 1.39
N ARG A 43 -15.33 -1.23 1.99
CA ARG A 43 -13.95 -1.15 1.47
C ARG A 43 -12.97 -1.77 2.48
N TYR A 44 -11.66 -1.66 2.27
CA TYR A 44 -10.66 -2.42 3.02
C TYR A 44 -9.53 -1.57 3.57
N ARG A 45 -9.09 -1.86 4.80
CA ARG A 45 -7.95 -1.18 5.42
C ARG A 45 -6.61 -1.70 4.90
N ASN A 46 -6.56 -2.96 4.51
CA ASN A 46 -5.32 -3.63 4.16
C ASN A 46 -5.40 -4.26 2.78
N LEU A 47 -4.29 -4.19 2.05
CA LEU A 47 -4.11 -4.86 0.77
C LEU A 47 -2.78 -5.59 0.77
N SER A 48 -2.82 -6.89 0.51
CA SER A 48 -1.63 -7.71 0.31
C SER A 48 -1.53 -8.15 -1.15
N VAL A 49 -0.38 -7.89 -1.77
CA VAL A 49 -0.01 -8.39 -3.10
C VAL A 49 0.87 -9.62 -2.92
N MET A 50 0.48 -10.73 -3.53
CA MET A 50 1.24 -11.97 -3.54
C MET A 50 1.59 -12.36 -4.97
N LYS A 51 2.78 -12.92 -5.18
CA LYS A 51 3.21 -13.49 -6.46
C LYS A 51 3.66 -14.93 -6.24
N GLN A 52 3.04 -15.87 -6.96
CA GLN A 52 3.28 -17.31 -6.79
C GLN A 52 3.14 -17.77 -5.33
N GLY A 53 2.16 -17.22 -4.60
CA GLY A 53 1.91 -17.52 -3.19
C GLY A 53 2.81 -16.78 -2.19
N ASN A 54 3.88 -16.11 -2.63
CA ASN A 54 4.76 -15.35 -1.75
C ASN A 54 4.27 -13.91 -1.58
N LEU A 55 4.27 -13.39 -0.35
CA LEU A 55 3.94 -12.00 -0.07
C LEU A 55 5.01 -11.08 -0.69
N VAL A 56 4.58 -10.24 -1.63
CA VAL A 56 5.42 -9.20 -2.24
C VAL A 56 5.33 -7.90 -1.44
N ARG A 57 4.10 -7.49 -1.14
CA ARG A 57 3.83 -6.21 -0.48
C ARG A 57 2.57 -6.32 0.36
N ARG A 58 2.60 -5.77 1.57
CA ARG A 58 1.41 -5.45 2.34
C ARG A 58 1.35 -3.95 2.53
N LEU A 59 0.21 -3.36 2.20
CA LEU A 59 -0.12 -1.97 2.46
C LEU A 59 -1.21 -1.92 3.53
N GLU A 60 -0.98 -1.10 4.54
CA GLU A 60 -1.91 -0.93 5.66
C GLU A 60 -2.24 0.55 5.80
N MET A 61 -3.52 0.88 5.67
CA MET A 61 -3.98 2.24 5.90
C MET A 61 -3.95 2.52 7.39
N SER A 62 -3.27 3.60 7.80
CA SER A 62 -3.22 4.00 9.20
C SER A 62 -4.63 4.27 9.73
N ALA A 63 -4.83 4.14 11.04
CA ALA A 63 -6.13 4.43 11.65
C ALA A 63 -6.62 5.88 11.41
N ARG A 64 -5.67 6.80 11.19
CA ARG A 64 -5.93 8.21 10.88
C ARG A 64 -6.13 8.47 9.38
N SER A 65 -5.77 7.51 8.52
CA SER A 65 -5.96 7.64 7.09
C SER A 65 -7.45 7.65 6.76
N HIS A 66 -7.80 8.61 5.91
CA HIS A 66 -9.10 8.76 5.28
C HIS A 66 -9.27 7.88 4.04
N SER A 67 -8.24 7.10 3.71
CA SER A 67 -8.21 6.22 2.56
C SER A 67 -8.51 4.77 2.91
N LEU A 68 -9.21 4.10 2.00
CA LEU A 68 -9.48 2.66 2.01
C LEU A 68 -9.23 2.06 0.62
N PHE A 69 -8.82 0.80 0.56
CA PHE A 69 -8.71 0.06 -0.68
C PHE A 69 -10.08 -0.39 -1.17
N GLU A 70 -10.32 -0.21 -2.46
CA GLU A 70 -11.52 -0.70 -3.12
C GLU A 70 -11.24 -2.08 -3.73
N HIS A 71 -12.10 -3.06 -3.43
CA HIS A 71 -11.97 -4.39 -4.01
C HIS A 71 -12.31 -4.35 -5.51
N ASN A 72 -11.36 -4.74 -6.34
CA ASN A 72 -11.55 -4.93 -7.77
C ASN A 72 -11.62 -6.42 -8.10
N ALA A 73 -12.76 -6.88 -8.63
CA ALA A 73 -12.96 -8.28 -9.01
C ALA A 73 -12.14 -8.69 -10.26
N GLN A 74 -11.65 -7.72 -11.03
CA GLN A 74 -10.81 -7.93 -12.21
C GLN A 74 -9.65 -6.92 -12.21
N PRO A 75 -8.64 -7.09 -11.33
CA PRO A 75 -7.49 -6.19 -11.27
C PRO A 75 -6.70 -6.23 -12.58
N MET A 76 -6.37 -5.05 -13.11
CA MET A 76 -5.49 -4.95 -14.27
C MET A 76 -4.06 -5.32 -13.90
N THR A 77 -3.45 -6.12 -14.75
CA THR A 77 -2.07 -6.58 -14.60
C THR A 77 -1.37 -6.39 -15.95
N SER A 78 -0.10 -5.98 -15.95
CA SER A 78 0.68 -5.90 -17.18
C SER A 78 0.82 -7.30 -17.82
N PRO A 79 0.98 -7.42 -19.15
CA PRO A 79 1.06 -8.71 -19.83
C PRO A 79 2.16 -9.65 -19.30
N ASP A 80 3.27 -9.08 -18.83
CA ASP A 80 4.41 -9.80 -18.24
C ASP A 80 4.24 -10.11 -16.73
N GLY A 81 3.14 -9.67 -16.11
CA GLY A 81 2.89 -9.83 -14.67
C GLY A 81 3.85 -9.01 -13.80
N ARG A 82 4.52 -7.99 -14.35
CA ARG A 82 5.44 -7.12 -13.59
C ARG A 82 4.70 -6.06 -12.78
N TYR A 83 3.55 -5.59 -13.23
CA TYR A 83 2.79 -4.54 -12.57
C TYR A 83 1.35 -4.97 -12.32
N VAL A 84 0.83 -4.62 -11.15
CA VAL A 84 -0.58 -4.79 -10.81
C VAL A 84 -1.17 -3.44 -10.39
N LEU A 85 -2.37 -3.15 -10.90
CA LEU A 85 -3.12 -1.95 -10.55
C LEU A 85 -3.92 -2.20 -9.27
N ILE A 86 -3.87 -1.23 -8.36
CA ILE A 86 -4.67 -1.21 -7.14
C ILE A 86 -5.55 0.04 -7.13
N THR A 87 -6.69 -0.02 -6.45
CA THR A 87 -7.59 1.12 -6.30
C THR A 87 -7.71 1.51 -4.84
N GLU A 88 -7.56 2.80 -4.58
CA GLU A 88 -7.72 3.44 -3.29
C GLU A 88 -8.78 4.53 -3.41
N LEU A 89 -9.59 4.69 -2.39
CA LEU A 89 -10.54 5.79 -2.29
C LEU A 89 -10.29 6.57 -1.00
N GLU A 90 -10.06 7.86 -1.15
CA GLU A 90 -9.86 8.82 -0.07
C GLU A 90 -11.16 9.60 0.15
N SER A 91 -11.73 9.53 1.35
CA SER A 91 -13.02 10.16 1.67
C SER A 91 -12.85 11.28 2.70
N GLY A 92 -13.36 12.47 2.40
CA GLY A 92 -13.28 13.64 3.27
C GLY A 92 -14.54 14.50 3.24
N GLN A 93 -14.56 15.58 4.03
CA GLN A 93 -15.62 16.58 3.99
C GLN A 93 -15.08 17.89 3.41
N LEU A 94 -15.78 18.44 2.43
CA LEU A 94 -15.57 19.80 1.93
C LEU A 94 -16.48 20.76 2.68
N GLY A 95 -15.91 21.81 3.26
CA GLY A 95 -16.63 22.93 3.84
C GLY A 95 -16.89 24.00 2.79
N PHE A 96 -18.12 24.50 2.72
CA PHE A 96 -18.50 25.62 1.86
C PHE A 96 -18.58 26.94 2.66
N PRO A 97 -18.40 28.11 2.01
CA PRO A 97 -18.48 29.41 2.69
C PRO A 97 -19.80 29.69 3.40
N ASP A 98 -20.88 29.02 3.00
CA ASP A 98 -22.21 29.12 3.61
C ASP A 98 -22.41 28.19 4.83
N GLY A 99 -21.34 27.52 5.28
CA GLY A 99 -21.37 26.62 6.42
C GLY A 99 -21.85 25.20 6.09
N ARG A 100 -22.28 24.91 4.86
CA ARG A 100 -22.60 23.54 4.44
C ARG A 100 -21.34 22.69 4.41
N ARG A 101 -21.53 21.39 4.63
CA ARG A 101 -20.50 20.36 4.44
C ARG A 101 -21.01 19.32 3.45
N SER A 102 -20.16 18.91 2.52
CA SER A 102 -20.44 17.78 1.63
C SER A 102 -19.37 16.73 1.83
N GLU A 103 -19.78 15.47 1.84
CA GLU A 103 -18.82 14.38 1.62
C GLU A 103 -18.25 14.49 0.22
N HIS A 104 -16.97 14.19 0.11
CA HIS A 104 -16.24 14.16 -1.14
C HIS A 104 -15.31 12.96 -1.12
N GLU A 105 -15.35 12.17 -2.18
CA GLU A 105 -14.47 11.02 -2.35
C GLU A 105 -13.58 11.25 -3.57
N ARG A 106 -12.31 10.88 -3.45
CA ARG A 106 -11.35 10.90 -4.54
C ARG A 106 -10.75 9.54 -4.74
N GLN A 107 -10.91 9.02 -5.96
CA GLN A 107 -10.32 7.75 -6.36
C GLN A 107 -8.90 7.95 -6.85
N TYR A 108 -8.05 7.06 -6.36
CA TYR A 108 -6.68 6.91 -6.79
C TYR A 108 -6.44 5.50 -7.32
N CYS A 109 -5.59 5.40 -8.33
CA CYS A 109 -5.05 4.13 -8.82
C CYS A 109 -3.55 4.10 -8.57
N GLY A 110 -3.08 2.94 -8.12
CA GLY A 110 -1.68 2.69 -7.78
C GLY A 110 -1.07 1.58 -8.64
N PHE A 111 0.20 1.70 -8.99
CA PHE A 111 0.93 0.67 -9.73
C PHE A 111 1.95 0.00 -8.82
N ILE A 112 1.73 -1.27 -8.45
CA ILE A 112 2.71 -2.04 -7.68
C ILE A 112 3.59 -2.84 -8.62
N ASP A 113 4.90 -2.63 -8.54
CA ASP A 113 5.91 -3.51 -9.11
C ASP A 113 5.95 -4.82 -8.32
N THR A 114 5.59 -5.94 -8.95
CA THR A 114 5.42 -7.23 -8.30
C THR A 114 6.74 -7.96 -8.01
N LEU A 115 7.88 -7.39 -8.42
CA LEU A 115 9.21 -7.89 -8.07
C LEU A 115 9.72 -7.25 -6.79
N SER A 116 9.52 -5.93 -6.65
CA SER A 116 10.07 -5.14 -5.53
C SER A 116 9.03 -4.80 -4.46
N GLY A 117 7.75 -4.84 -4.79
CA GLY A 117 6.66 -4.33 -3.96
C GLY A 117 6.60 -2.80 -3.91
N CYS A 118 7.36 -2.10 -4.76
CA CYS A 118 7.32 -0.66 -4.90
C CYS A 118 5.98 -0.20 -5.48
N LEU A 119 5.32 0.76 -4.82
CA LEU A 119 4.21 1.52 -5.39
C LEU A 119 4.81 2.66 -6.21
N LEU A 120 4.85 2.48 -7.53
CA LEU A 120 5.55 3.34 -8.48
C LEU A 120 4.87 4.70 -8.62
N ALA A 121 3.55 4.72 -8.60
CA ALA A 121 2.78 5.93 -8.76
C ALA A 121 1.42 5.78 -8.11
N ARG A 122 0.90 6.88 -7.58
CA ARG A 122 -0.50 7.07 -7.21
C ARG A 122 -1.07 8.17 -8.11
N GLN A 123 -2.05 7.83 -8.93
CA GLN A 123 -2.67 8.71 -9.92
C GLN A 123 -4.18 8.78 -9.69
N THR A 124 -4.89 9.68 -10.36
CA THR A 124 -6.32 9.93 -10.12
C THR A 124 -7.03 10.39 -11.39
N GLY A 125 -8.36 10.41 -11.36
CA GLY A 125 -9.20 10.89 -12.47
C GLY A 125 -9.05 10.05 -13.74
N GLN A 126 -9.05 10.70 -14.89
CA GLN A 126 -9.04 10.04 -16.21
C GLN A 126 -7.81 9.16 -16.45
N PHE A 127 -6.70 9.37 -15.73
CA PHE A 127 -5.52 8.52 -15.83
C PHE A 127 -5.84 7.07 -15.40
N CYS A 128 -6.70 6.90 -14.40
CA CYS A 128 -7.07 5.58 -13.88
C CYS A 128 -8.02 4.79 -14.78
N GLY A 129 -8.60 5.43 -15.80
CA GLY A 129 -9.39 4.77 -16.84
C GLY A 129 -8.57 4.20 -17.99
N GLY A 130 -7.23 4.20 -17.88
CA GLY A 130 -6.34 3.59 -18.86
C GLY A 130 -6.29 2.06 -18.80
N GLN A 131 -5.39 1.47 -19.58
CA GLN A 131 -5.13 0.04 -19.64
C GLN A 131 -3.68 -0.24 -20.06
N PHE A 132 -3.18 -1.44 -19.79
CA PHE A 132 -1.89 -1.88 -20.35
C PHE A 132 -2.05 -2.26 -21.83
N ASN A 133 -1.09 -1.87 -22.67
CA ASN A 133 -0.93 -2.44 -24.00
C ASN A 133 -0.08 -3.73 -23.98
N ASP A 134 0.07 -4.37 -25.13
CA ASP A 134 0.85 -5.60 -25.30
C ASP A 134 2.33 -5.45 -24.90
N ALA A 135 2.88 -4.24 -24.96
CA ALA A 135 4.24 -3.92 -24.52
C ALA A 135 4.35 -3.66 -23.00
N GLY A 136 3.24 -3.73 -22.25
CA GLY A 136 3.20 -3.46 -20.81
C GLY A 136 3.26 -1.98 -20.44
N THR A 137 3.04 -1.08 -21.39
CA THR A 137 2.94 0.36 -21.15
C THR A 137 1.52 0.73 -20.74
N TRP A 138 1.36 1.64 -19.77
CA TRP A 138 0.05 2.15 -19.40
C TRP A 138 -0.39 3.23 -20.40
N VAL A 139 -1.50 2.96 -21.09
CA VAL A 139 -2.08 3.83 -22.10
C VAL A 139 -3.36 4.42 -21.54
N SER A 140 -3.51 5.74 -21.62
CA SER A 140 -4.70 6.45 -21.17
C SER A 140 -5.26 7.29 -22.31
N PRO A 141 -6.59 7.49 -22.42
CA PRO A 141 -7.17 8.22 -23.54
C PRO A 141 -6.80 9.71 -23.59
N VAL A 142 -6.33 10.27 -22.47
CA VAL A 142 -6.16 11.73 -22.28
C VAL A 142 -4.73 12.10 -21.90
N PHE A 143 -3.96 11.15 -21.37
CA PHE A 143 -2.60 11.40 -20.91
C PHE A 143 -1.58 10.67 -21.78
N PRO A 144 -0.36 11.23 -21.94
CA PRO A 144 0.71 10.55 -22.64
C PRO A 144 0.94 9.15 -22.08
N ASP A 145 1.29 8.23 -22.98
CA ASP A 145 1.72 6.88 -22.64
C ASP A 145 2.82 6.94 -21.58
N LEU A 146 2.67 6.08 -20.58
CA LEU A 146 3.56 6.07 -19.45
C LEU A 146 4.10 4.67 -19.19
N ALA A 147 5.42 4.52 -19.32
CA ALA A 147 6.07 3.35 -18.76
C ALA A 147 6.01 3.48 -17.23
N ALA A 148 5.38 2.51 -16.56
CA ALA A 148 5.24 2.55 -15.10
C ALA A 148 6.60 2.67 -14.39
N ALA A 149 7.67 2.12 -15.00
CA ALA A 149 9.05 2.26 -14.53
C ALA A 149 9.52 3.72 -14.43
N ASP A 150 9.07 4.60 -15.33
CA ASP A 150 9.51 6.00 -15.39
C ASP A 150 8.93 6.85 -14.24
N ARG A 151 7.97 6.29 -13.49
CA ARG A 151 7.40 6.95 -12.31
C ARG A 151 8.03 6.51 -10.99
N ARG A 152 8.94 5.53 -11.02
CA ARG A 152 9.56 5.00 -9.81
C ARG A 152 10.19 6.14 -8.98
N PRO A 153 9.72 6.39 -7.75
CA PRO A 153 10.27 7.44 -6.92
C PRO A 153 11.69 7.09 -6.46
N THR A 154 12.56 8.09 -6.41
CA THR A 154 13.95 7.94 -5.92
C THR A 154 14.22 8.81 -4.69
N ALA A 155 15.28 8.50 -3.94
CA ALA A 155 15.68 9.30 -2.78
C ALA A 155 16.10 10.72 -3.21
N GLU A 156 16.64 10.88 -4.41
CA GLU A 156 16.95 12.18 -5.00
C GLU A 156 15.69 13.02 -5.22
N ASP A 157 14.59 12.41 -5.65
CA ASP A 157 13.32 13.12 -5.89
C ASP A 157 12.85 13.83 -4.62
N TYR A 158 12.95 13.18 -3.46
CA TYR A 158 12.61 13.79 -2.18
C TYR A 158 13.69 14.76 -1.70
N ALA A 159 14.98 14.42 -1.85
CA ALA A 159 16.08 15.25 -1.37
C ALA A 159 16.20 16.58 -2.14
N SER A 160 15.75 16.61 -3.40
CA SER A 160 15.66 17.80 -4.24
C SER A 160 14.35 18.58 -4.07
N GLY A 161 13.39 18.04 -3.31
CA GLY A 161 12.06 18.63 -3.14
C GLY A 161 11.13 18.45 -4.35
N ARG A 162 11.48 17.63 -5.35
CA ARG A 162 10.60 17.27 -6.47
C ARG A 162 9.42 16.42 -6.00
N LEU A 163 9.62 15.58 -4.98
CA LEU A 163 8.56 14.89 -4.26
C LEU A 163 8.56 15.33 -2.79
N SER A 164 7.40 15.22 -2.15
CA SER A 164 7.22 15.48 -0.73
C SER A 164 6.63 14.25 -0.04
N PRO A 165 7.02 13.96 1.21
CA PRO A 165 6.38 12.93 2.01
C PRO A 165 4.90 13.20 2.19
N SER A 166 4.13 12.13 2.41
CA SER A 166 2.72 12.22 2.78
C SER A 166 2.30 11.00 3.59
N ASP A 167 1.11 11.09 4.18
CA ASP A 167 0.47 9.95 4.85
C ASP A 167 -0.07 8.90 3.87
N ALA A 168 -0.04 9.19 2.56
CA ALA A 168 -0.42 8.25 1.53
C ALA A 168 0.67 7.18 1.34
N PRO A 169 0.31 5.94 0.97
CA PRO A 169 1.28 4.85 0.92
C PRO A 169 2.48 5.11 -0.01
N ASP A 170 2.26 5.81 -1.12
CA ASP A 170 3.30 6.15 -2.11
C ASP A 170 4.31 7.18 -1.59
N GLY A 171 3.86 8.09 -0.72
CA GLY A 171 4.68 9.13 -0.10
C GLY A 171 5.43 8.70 1.16
N SER A 172 5.44 7.41 1.49
CA SER A 172 6.05 6.89 2.71
C SER A 172 7.52 6.46 2.54
N LEU A 173 8.31 6.52 3.62
CA LEU A 173 9.68 6.01 3.61
C LEU A 173 9.74 4.51 3.28
N ASP A 174 8.78 3.74 3.77
CA ASP A 174 8.72 2.29 3.49
C ASP A 174 8.44 2.00 2.00
N ASN A 175 7.68 2.86 1.31
CA ASN A 175 7.59 2.77 -0.14
C ASN A 175 8.92 3.13 -0.81
N LEU A 176 9.54 4.24 -0.40
CA LEU A 176 10.81 4.69 -0.95
C LEU A 176 11.91 3.62 -0.84
N LEU A 177 12.03 2.94 0.31
CA LEU A 177 13.01 1.87 0.53
C LEU A 177 12.81 0.65 -0.39
N ARG A 178 11.60 0.46 -0.93
CA ARG A 178 11.29 -0.60 -1.91
C ARG A 178 11.53 -0.11 -3.34
N CYS A 179 11.26 1.16 -3.61
CA CYS A 179 11.38 1.77 -4.91
C CYS A 179 12.84 2.09 -5.28
N ASP A 180 13.61 2.60 -4.32
CA ASP A 180 15.00 2.99 -4.49
C ASP A 180 15.84 2.50 -3.28
N PRO A 181 16.08 1.18 -3.14
CA PRO A 181 16.79 0.63 -1.99
C PRO A 181 18.16 1.31 -1.76
N PRO A 182 18.58 1.50 -0.50
CA PRO A 182 19.85 2.16 -0.20
C PRO A 182 21.04 1.43 -0.80
N GLY A 183 21.91 2.18 -1.48
CA GLY A 183 23.11 1.69 -2.12
C GLY A 183 24.13 2.82 -2.35
N PRO A 184 25.31 2.49 -2.92
CA PRO A 184 26.38 3.48 -3.08
C PRO A 184 25.98 4.73 -3.89
N GLY A 185 25.03 4.60 -4.82
CA GLY A 185 24.60 5.70 -5.69
C GLY A 185 23.57 6.66 -5.07
N ASN A 186 22.89 6.29 -3.98
CA ASN A 186 21.79 7.08 -3.41
C ASN A 186 21.91 7.33 -1.89
N ARG A 187 22.94 6.78 -1.24
CA ARG A 187 23.13 6.89 0.22
C ARG A 187 23.20 8.34 0.71
N ASP A 188 23.83 9.22 -0.05
CA ASP A 188 23.93 10.65 0.31
C ASP A 188 22.56 11.34 0.28
N HIS A 189 21.67 10.94 -0.63
CA HIS A 189 20.30 11.43 -0.65
C HIS A 189 19.55 10.97 0.60
N TYR A 190 19.66 9.70 0.98
CA TYR A 190 19.10 9.20 2.23
C TYR A 190 19.64 9.93 3.46
N GLY A 191 20.94 10.21 3.52
CA GLY A 191 21.53 11.02 4.59
C GLY A 191 20.85 12.39 4.72
N LYS A 192 20.72 13.11 3.60
CA LYS A 192 20.01 14.42 3.57
C LYS A 192 18.58 14.32 4.07
N LEU A 193 17.83 13.30 3.64
CA LEU A 193 16.43 13.10 4.04
C LEU A 193 16.30 12.90 5.55
N ILE A 194 17.19 12.12 6.15
CA ILE A 194 17.18 11.80 7.57
C ILE A 194 17.64 13.00 8.41
N ASP A 195 18.70 13.68 7.99
CA ASP A 195 19.27 14.83 8.70
C ASP A 195 18.30 16.03 8.68
N ALA A 196 17.55 16.20 7.58
CA ALA A 196 16.51 17.21 7.46
C ALA A 196 15.19 16.84 8.16
N GLY A 197 15.06 15.61 8.68
CA GLY A 197 13.82 15.14 9.32
C GLY A 197 12.64 15.06 8.35
N ILE A 198 12.89 14.83 7.06
CA ILE A 198 11.85 14.75 6.02
C ILE A 198 10.97 13.51 6.26
N PHE A 199 11.57 12.40 6.71
CA PHE A 199 10.85 11.20 7.09
C PHE A 199 11.07 10.86 8.56
N ASP A 200 10.00 10.38 9.21
CA ASP A 200 10.11 9.72 10.50
C ASP A 200 10.84 8.39 10.34
N VAL A 201 12.07 8.34 10.84
CA VAL A 201 12.92 7.14 10.84
C VAL A 201 13.03 6.55 12.23
N THR A 202 12.73 5.26 12.34
CA THR A 202 13.05 4.49 13.54
C THR A 202 14.57 4.37 13.74
N PRO A 203 15.06 4.14 14.97
CA PRO A 203 16.48 3.94 15.23
C PRO A 203 17.11 2.77 14.46
N SER A 204 16.33 1.72 14.16
CA SER A 204 16.80 0.59 13.33
C SER A 204 16.97 0.99 11.87
N GLN A 205 15.99 1.70 11.29
CA GLN A 205 16.09 2.22 9.92
C GLN A 205 17.26 3.19 9.77
N ARG A 206 17.44 4.09 10.75
CA ARG A 206 18.58 5.02 10.76
C ARG A 206 19.90 4.27 10.70
N ARG A 207 20.11 3.25 11.54
CA ARG A 207 21.35 2.43 11.51
C ARG A 207 21.55 1.70 10.18
N ALA A 208 20.50 1.12 9.61
CA ALA A 208 20.58 0.45 8.32
C ALA A 208 21.01 1.42 7.18
N LEU A 209 20.57 2.67 7.24
CA LEU A 209 20.87 3.70 6.23
C LEU A 209 22.27 4.31 6.38
N TYR A 210 22.76 4.46 7.61
CA TYR A 210 24.11 4.96 7.89
C TYR A 210 25.19 3.88 7.94
N GLY A 211 24.84 2.61 7.71
CA GLY A 211 25.77 1.48 7.80
C GLY A 211 26.03 1.10 9.26
N GLY A 212 25.74 -0.15 9.60
CA GLY A 212 26.29 -0.79 10.81
C GLY A 212 27.78 -1.07 10.66
#